data_AF-A0A7C6BQA1-F1
#
_entry.id   AF-A0A7C6BQA1-F1
#
_cell.length_a   1.000
_cell.length_b   1.000
_cell.length_c   1.000
_cell.angle_alpha   90.00
_cell.angle_beta   90.00
_cell.angle_gamma   90.00
#
_symmetry.space_group_name_H-M   'P 1'
#
loop_
_entity.id
_entity.type
_entity.pdbx_description
1 polymer ?
#
loop_
_entity_poly.entity_id
_entity_poly.type
_entity_poly.pdbx_seq_one_letter_code
_entity_poly.pdbx_strand_id
1 'polypeptide(L)'
;MKKMLITFMAIVLLLGSVAQAEVQSLQFDSIRASITLPDSYTVAVTQDTLDTYGDFFLSVASSLEKQKTDFAQDGILFRAFDVENDRVLTLYAVEDDSAKQYFNINEHTNDIRAAFRLLHSKSDYYKAQGYTYTSVQWKNYSTKRWLALAYTFKNSQGTSYGYQRRTVYNGHTITLEMTTSTGRKLKKTDENAFSKVFKDFIFTETLPLPALPVKFIEEKSAPVETDKPTFTMKGKTAPNAKITAVIGSFATAQTQVVEAVAKANGNYELEITLPQEDRYFMTLTVQAEGAITLEKQYAITYMKDVLNVEITSAPAAALQDTTVIAGTTQRGATAVLTVNGRVHNGKVNTKGNFFFSIDTSQNGDYAFKLTITKAGYETRVFSYNGTRAVTKEEQAARTRNKAKTVEYQKLVKNIDLYDGQILMYEGVLLSKEELAGEWLLRFDVSGEGGKGQLVILSSDHEPEFTQGKKMRAYGILVGTTGSYNQDGVVLEYPKLQLRILEAVE
;
A
#
# COMPACT_ATOMS: atom_id res chain seq x y z
N MET A 1 -35.31 -59.11 -46.64
CA MET A 1 -34.97 -58.08 -47.65
C MET A 1 -34.01 -57.11 -46.96
N LYS A 2 -32.66 -57.25 -47.01
CA LYS A 2 -31.73 -56.80 -48.08
C LYS A 2 -32.10 -55.38 -48.56
N LYS A 3 -31.30 -54.30 -48.49
CA LYS A 3 -29.83 -54.04 -48.53
C LYS A 3 -29.59 -52.68 -47.82
N MET A 4 -28.57 -52.39 -47.01
CA MET A 4 -27.11 -52.34 -47.18
C MET A 4 -26.57 -51.17 -48.05
N LEU A 5 -25.82 -50.28 -47.35
CA LEU A 5 -24.61 -49.54 -47.74
C LEU A 5 -24.68 -48.16 -48.44
N ILE A 6 -23.97 -47.20 -47.81
CA ILE A 6 -22.99 -46.17 -48.31
C ILE A 6 -22.96 -45.10 -47.18
N THR A 7 -22.05 -45.10 -46.19
CA THR A 7 -20.59 -44.92 -46.20
C THR A 7 -20.12 -43.63 -46.89
N PHE A 8 -20.25 -42.49 -46.22
CA PHE A 8 -19.37 -41.31 -46.39
C PHE A 8 -19.50 -40.33 -45.20
N MET A 9 -19.20 -40.77 -43.97
CA MET A 9 -19.11 -39.85 -42.82
C MET A 9 -18.17 -40.38 -41.74
N ALA A 10 -16.94 -40.68 -42.15
CA ALA A 10 -15.80 -40.86 -41.27
C ALA A 10 -14.58 -40.40 -42.08
N ILE A 11 -13.71 -39.59 -41.46
CA ILE A 11 -12.58 -38.83 -42.03
C ILE A 11 -12.92 -37.36 -42.39
N VAL A 12 -13.39 -36.59 -41.40
CA VAL A 12 -12.88 -35.22 -41.06
C VAL A 12 -13.15 -35.02 -39.55
N LEU A 13 -12.55 -35.85 -38.70
CA LEU A 13 -12.64 -35.73 -37.24
C LEU A 13 -11.25 -35.83 -36.57
N LEU A 14 -10.23 -35.40 -37.32
CA LEU A 14 -8.82 -35.39 -36.93
C LEU A 14 -8.11 -34.28 -37.71
N LEU A 15 -8.47 -33.02 -37.45
CA LEU A 15 -7.64 -31.85 -37.75
C LEU A 15 -7.87 -30.84 -36.62
N GLY A 16 -6.78 -30.42 -36.01
CA GLY A 16 -6.72 -29.93 -34.64
C GLY A 16 -7.59 -28.72 -34.33
N SER A 17 -8.23 -28.79 -33.17
CA SER A 17 -8.59 -27.62 -32.39
C SER A 17 -7.30 -26.88 -32.01
N VAL A 18 -6.88 -25.96 -32.86
CA VAL A 18 -6.05 -24.83 -32.43
C VAL A 18 -6.90 -24.12 -31.38
N ALA A 19 -6.50 -24.19 -30.12
CA ALA A 19 -7.09 -23.37 -29.07
C ALA A 19 -6.92 -21.91 -29.50
N GLN A 20 -7.98 -21.30 -30.02
CA GLN A 20 -8.00 -19.85 -30.18
C GLN A 20 -8.04 -19.28 -28.77
N ALA A 21 -7.03 -18.47 -28.42
CA ALA A 21 -7.04 -17.70 -27.19
C ALA A 21 -8.30 -16.83 -27.18
N GLU A 22 -9.21 -17.11 -26.26
CA GLU A 22 -10.47 -16.38 -26.11
C GLU A 22 -10.14 -15.05 -25.43
N VAL A 23 -10.25 -13.95 -26.19
CA VAL A 23 -10.01 -12.60 -25.66
C VAL A 23 -11.08 -12.31 -24.61
N GLN A 24 -10.67 -12.20 -23.35
CA GLN A 24 -11.60 -11.98 -22.25
C GLN A 24 -12.02 -10.51 -22.17
N SER A 25 -13.24 -10.20 -22.63
CA SER A 25 -13.85 -8.87 -22.49
C SER A 25 -14.86 -8.87 -21.35
N LEU A 26 -14.72 -7.92 -20.42
CA LEU A 26 -15.60 -7.73 -19.27
C LEU A 26 -16.41 -6.44 -19.45
N GLN A 27 -17.70 -6.51 -19.14
CA GLN A 27 -18.64 -5.39 -19.20
C GLN A 27 -19.10 -5.02 -17.79
N PHE A 28 -19.24 -3.72 -17.52
CA PHE A 28 -19.63 -3.17 -16.23
C PHE A 28 -20.77 -2.17 -16.42
N ASP A 29 -21.99 -2.68 -16.37
CA ASP A 29 -23.19 -1.87 -16.64
C ASP A 29 -23.36 -0.72 -15.65
N SER A 30 -22.98 -0.91 -14.38
CA SER A 30 -23.11 0.09 -13.31
C SER A 30 -22.33 1.37 -13.61
N ILE A 31 -21.13 1.24 -14.18
CA ILE A 31 -20.27 2.37 -14.51
C ILE A 31 -20.24 2.70 -16.01
N ARG A 32 -21.06 2.01 -16.82
CA ARG A 32 -21.09 2.12 -18.28
C ARG A 32 -19.68 2.00 -18.89
N ALA A 33 -18.98 0.93 -18.53
CA ALA A 33 -17.61 0.71 -18.99
C ALA A 33 -17.37 -0.73 -19.40
N SER A 34 -16.31 -0.93 -20.17
CA SER A 34 -15.78 -2.23 -20.53
C SER A 34 -14.27 -2.24 -20.47
N ILE A 35 -13.71 -3.44 -20.30
CA ILE A 35 -12.27 -3.67 -20.42
C ILE A 35 -12.03 -4.97 -21.17
N THR A 36 -11.04 -4.96 -22.04
CA THR A 36 -10.51 -6.18 -22.64
C THR A 36 -9.18 -6.52 -21.99
N LEU A 37 -9.08 -7.74 -21.44
CA LEU A 37 -7.87 -8.19 -20.78
C LEU A 37 -6.91 -8.83 -21.79
N PRO A 38 -5.60 -8.54 -21.70
CA PRO A 38 -4.59 -9.29 -22.45
C PRO A 38 -4.52 -10.75 -22.02
N ASP A 39 -4.15 -11.64 -22.94
CA ASP A 39 -4.01 -13.10 -22.73
C ASP A 39 -3.12 -13.49 -21.54
N SER A 40 -2.23 -12.60 -21.09
CA SER A 40 -1.39 -12.84 -19.91
C SER A 40 -2.20 -12.93 -18.61
N TYR A 41 -3.41 -12.39 -18.56
CA TYR A 41 -4.32 -12.51 -17.42
C TYR A 41 -5.19 -13.75 -17.57
N THR A 42 -4.68 -14.87 -17.09
CA THR A 42 -5.28 -16.20 -17.30
C THR A 42 -6.45 -16.49 -16.37
N VAL A 43 -6.57 -15.75 -15.26
CA VAL A 43 -7.68 -15.85 -14.31
C VAL A 43 -8.27 -14.48 -14.08
N ALA A 44 -9.56 -14.30 -14.33
CA ALA A 44 -10.30 -13.11 -13.94
C ALA A 44 -11.59 -13.52 -13.21
N VAL A 45 -11.84 -12.83 -12.10
CA VAL A 45 -12.96 -13.11 -11.19
C VAL A 45 -13.78 -11.84 -10.98
N THR A 46 -15.08 -12.06 -10.84
CA THR A 46 -16.09 -11.08 -10.46
C THR A 46 -16.80 -11.61 -9.22
N GLN A 47 -17.61 -10.77 -8.56
CA GLN A 47 -18.36 -11.18 -7.38
C GLN A 47 -19.16 -12.47 -7.60
N ASP A 48 -19.76 -12.63 -8.77
CA ASP A 48 -20.60 -13.80 -9.12
C ASP A 48 -19.80 -15.07 -9.40
N THR A 49 -18.50 -14.95 -9.68
CA THR A 49 -17.65 -16.10 -10.05
C THR A 49 -16.68 -16.50 -8.95
N LEU A 50 -16.54 -15.73 -7.87
CA LEU A 50 -15.57 -16.00 -6.78
C LEU A 50 -15.62 -17.43 -6.24
N ASP A 51 -16.81 -17.99 -6.04
CA ASP A 51 -17.02 -19.31 -5.41
C ASP A 51 -16.34 -20.47 -6.15
N THR A 52 -16.08 -20.31 -7.45
CA THR A 52 -15.43 -21.36 -8.26
C THR A 52 -13.91 -21.33 -8.20
N TYR A 53 -13.30 -20.32 -7.57
CA TYR A 53 -11.84 -20.09 -7.58
C TYR A 53 -11.17 -20.28 -6.21
N GLY A 54 -11.80 -21.00 -5.28
CA GLY A 54 -11.26 -21.24 -3.93
C GLY A 54 -9.84 -21.83 -3.94
N ASP A 55 -9.62 -22.91 -4.70
CA ASP A 55 -8.31 -23.55 -4.82
C ASP A 55 -7.25 -22.63 -5.45
N PHE A 56 -7.66 -21.82 -6.42
CA PHE A 56 -6.78 -20.82 -7.03
C PHE A 56 -6.35 -19.76 -6.01
N PHE A 57 -7.26 -19.26 -5.17
CA PHE A 57 -6.89 -18.26 -4.17
C PHE A 57 -5.87 -18.80 -3.16
N LEU A 58 -5.96 -20.08 -2.79
CA LEU A 58 -4.95 -20.72 -1.96
C LEU A 58 -3.57 -20.76 -2.65
N SER A 59 -3.53 -21.00 -3.96
CA SER A 59 -2.27 -21.06 -4.72
C SER A 59 -1.54 -19.71 -4.81
N VAL A 60 -2.27 -18.60 -4.69
CA VAL A 60 -1.72 -17.22 -4.66
C VAL A 60 -1.67 -16.62 -3.25
N ALA A 61 -1.57 -17.47 -2.21
CA ALA A 61 -1.46 -17.07 -0.81
C ALA A 61 -2.60 -16.15 -0.31
N SER A 62 -3.81 -16.38 -0.80
CA SER A 62 -5.06 -15.70 -0.43
C SER A 62 -6.11 -16.72 0.02
N SER A 63 -7.35 -16.29 0.25
CA SER A 63 -8.47 -17.18 0.57
C SER A 63 -9.76 -16.69 -0.06
N LEU A 64 -10.69 -17.62 -0.34
CA LEU A 64 -12.01 -17.31 -0.85
C LEU A 64 -12.76 -16.32 0.06
N GLU A 65 -12.72 -16.56 1.37
CA GLU A 65 -13.38 -15.70 2.36
C GLU A 65 -12.81 -14.28 2.38
N LYS A 66 -11.49 -14.15 2.23
CA LYS A 66 -10.87 -12.82 2.08
C LYS A 66 -11.35 -12.14 0.79
N GLN A 67 -11.36 -12.85 -0.34
CA GLN A 67 -11.82 -12.26 -1.60
C GLN A 67 -13.29 -11.82 -1.53
N LYS A 68 -14.17 -12.63 -0.94
CA LYS A 68 -15.58 -12.25 -0.72
C LYS A 68 -15.70 -10.99 0.13
N THR A 69 -14.92 -10.91 1.20
CA THR A 69 -14.89 -9.74 2.08
C THR A 69 -14.43 -8.49 1.33
N ASP A 70 -13.29 -8.57 0.62
CA ASP A 70 -12.75 -7.46 -0.17
C ASP A 70 -13.79 -6.98 -1.21
N PHE A 71 -14.40 -7.90 -1.97
CA PHE A 71 -15.39 -7.54 -3.00
C PHE A 71 -16.63 -6.86 -2.41
N ALA A 72 -17.14 -7.37 -1.28
CA ALA A 72 -18.31 -6.82 -0.62
C ALA A 72 -18.04 -5.44 0.04
N GLN A 73 -16.83 -5.19 0.53
CA GLN A 73 -16.50 -3.98 1.30
C GLN A 73 -15.89 -2.86 0.46
N ASP A 74 -15.08 -3.20 -0.55
CA ASP A 74 -14.20 -2.23 -1.21
C ASP A 74 -14.75 -1.74 -2.57
N GLY A 75 -15.93 -2.20 -2.99
CA GLY A 75 -16.54 -1.85 -4.28
C GLY A 75 -15.76 -2.39 -5.48
N ILE A 76 -15.19 -3.60 -5.35
CA ILE A 76 -14.45 -4.26 -6.43
C ILE A 76 -15.44 -4.80 -7.46
N LEU A 77 -15.26 -4.41 -8.72
CA LEU A 77 -16.03 -4.94 -9.85
C LEU A 77 -15.39 -6.21 -10.43
N PHE A 78 -14.06 -6.25 -10.52
CA PHE A 78 -13.33 -7.46 -10.91
C PHE A 78 -11.91 -7.45 -10.37
N ARG A 79 -11.31 -8.65 -10.36
CA ARG A 79 -9.89 -8.86 -10.11
C ARG A 79 -9.33 -9.87 -11.13
N ALA A 80 -8.19 -9.57 -11.74
CA ALA A 80 -7.55 -10.45 -12.72
C ALA A 80 -6.08 -10.68 -12.40
N PHE A 81 -5.57 -11.89 -12.69
CA PHE A 81 -4.27 -12.38 -12.29
C PHE A 81 -3.44 -12.80 -13.50
N ASP A 82 -2.27 -12.19 -13.64
CA ASP A 82 -1.18 -12.63 -14.52
C ASP A 82 -0.18 -13.34 -13.60
N VAL A 83 -0.38 -14.65 -13.46
CA VAL A 83 0.37 -15.51 -12.53
C VAL A 83 1.83 -15.58 -12.91
N GLU A 84 2.12 -15.66 -14.22
CA GLU A 84 3.48 -15.77 -14.75
C GLU A 84 4.34 -14.55 -14.35
N ASN A 85 3.76 -13.35 -14.38
CA ASN A 85 4.50 -12.13 -14.07
C ASN A 85 4.24 -11.58 -12.66
N ASP A 86 3.47 -12.31 -11.84
CA ASP A 86 3.03 -11.86 -10.51
C ASP A 86 2.37 -10.47 -10.56
N ARG A 87 1.32 -10.31 -11.37
CA ARG A 87 0.53 -9.07 -11.44
C ARG A 87 -0.93 -9.33 -11.11
N VAL A 88 -1.51 -8.41 -10.35
CA VAL A 88 -2.93 -8.41 -10.01
C VAL A 88 -3.53 -7.10 -10.47
N LEU A 89 -4.53 -7.16 -11.34
CA LEU A 89 -5.38 -6.04 -11.70
C LEU A 89 -6.62 -6.06 -10.83
N THR A 90 -7.00 -4.91 -10.26
CA THR A 90 -8.27 -4.76 -9.56
C THR A 90 -8.97 -3.50 -10.04
N LEU A 91 -10.26 -3.61 -10.39
CA LEU A 91 -11.10 -2.45 -10.72
C LEU A 91 -12.06 -2.17 -9.57
N TYR A 92 -12.02 -0.95 -9.08
CA TYR A 92 -12.92 -0.43 -8.05
C TYR A 92 -13.85 0.62 -8.63
N ALA A 93 -15.10 0.64 -8.18
CA ALA A 93 -16.04 1.72 -8.44
C ALA A 93 -16.90 1.99 -7.21
N VAL A 94 -16.81 3.21 -6.67
CA VAL A 94 -17.52 3.59 -5.43
C VAL A 94 -18.23 4.94 -5.55
N GLU A 95 -19.38 5.07 -4.92
CA GLU A 95 -20.19 6.30 -4.85
C GLU A 95 -19.81 7.16 -3.63
N ASP A 96 -18.52 7.52 -3.56
CA ASP A 96 -17.97 8.33 -2.46
C ASP A 96 -18.28 9.84 -2.59
N ASP A 97 -17.79 10.63 -1.65
CA ASP A 97 -18.00 12.08 -1.64
C ASP A 97 -17.43 12.77 -2.88
N SER A 98 -16.32 12.26 -3.44
CA SER A 98 -15.77 12.79 -4.70
C SER A 98 -16.71 12.48 -5.87
N ALA A 99 -17.28 11.27 -5.88
CA ALA A 99 -18.24 10.83 -6.86
C ALA A 99 -19.49 11.72 -6.88
N LYS A 100 -20.04 12.04 -5.70
CA LYS A 100 -21.17 12.95 -5.52
C LYS A 100 -20.84 14.40 -5.86
N GLN A 101 -19.65 14.87 -5.47
CA GLN A 101 -19.26 16.27 -5.66
C GLN A 101 -18.97 16.60 -7.13
N TYR A 102 -18.38 15.66 -7.87
CA TYR A 102 -17.89 15.93 -9.21
C TYR A 102 -18.75 15.31 -10.30
N PHE A 103 -19.28 14.09 -10.07
CA PHE A 103 -19.96 13.22 -11.03
C PHE A 103 -19.13 12.86 -12.27
N ASN A 104 -18.60 13.85 -12.99
CA ASN A 104 -17.63 13.73 -14.08
C ASN A 104 -16.48 14.75 -13.90
N ILE A 105 -15.34 14.33 -13.34
CA ILE A 105 -14.19 15.23 -13.07
C ILE A 105 -13.60 15.87 -14.35
N ASN A 106 -13.81 15.21 -15.49
CA ASN A 106 -13.36 15.66 -16.81
C ASN A 106 -14.10 16.92 -17.29
N GLU A 107 -15.34 17.14 -16.85
CA GLU A 107 -16.19 18.28 -17.25
C GLU A 107 -15.96 19.54 -16.39
N HIS A 108 -15.05 19.48 -15.42
CA HIS A 108 -14.76 20.59 -14.53
C HIS A 108 -13.62 21.51 -15.02
N THR A 109 -13.31 22.56 -14.27
CA THR A 109 -12.21 23.48 -14.59
C THR A 109 -10.85 22.88 -14.21
N ASN A 110 -9.77 23.51 -14.68
CA ASN A 110 -8.40 23.11 -14.32
C ASN A 110 -8.14 23.23 -12.82
N ASP A 111 -8.68 24.24 -12.14
CA ASP A 111 -8.50 24.46 -10.71
C ASP A 111 -9.14 23.34 -9.88
N ILE A 112 -10.32 22.86 -10.28
CA ILE A 112 -10.99 21.74 -9.61
C ILE A 112 -10.20 20.45 -9.79
N ARG A 113 -9.72 20.18 -11.02
CA ARG A 113 -8.83 19.05 -11.28
C ARG A 113 -7.52 19.16 -10.50
N ALA A 114 -7.00 20.37 -10.31
CA ALA A 114 -5.82 20.60 -9.50
C ALA A 114 -6.10 20.30 -8.02
N ALA A 115 -7.24 20.73 -7.47
CA ALA A 115 -7.65 20.42 -6.11
C ALA A 115 -7.81 18.90 -5.88
N PHE A 116 -8.49 18.20 -6.79
CA PHE A 116 -8.60 16.74 -6.75
C PHE A 116 -7.23 16.04 -6.79
N ARG A 117 -6.30 16.56 -7.60
CA ARG A 117 -4.91 16.08 -7.63
C ARG A 117 -4.17 16.35 -6.32
N LEU A 118 -4.40 17.50 -5.70
CA LEU A 118 -3.76 17.88 -4.43
C LEU A 118 -4.20 16.98 -3.28
N LEU A 119 -5.44 16.48 -3.29
CA LEU A 119 -5.92 15.46 -2.35
C LEU A 119 -5.03 14.20 -2.35
N HIS A 120 -4.47 13.84 -3.51
CA HIS A 120 -3.62 12.66 -3.67
C HIS A 120 -2.12 12.95 -3.45
N SER A 121 -1.68 14.21 -3.44
CA SER A 121 -0.25 14.55 -3.37
C SER A 121 0.18 15.32 -2.12
N LYS A 122 -0.71 16.13 -1.54
CA LYS A 122 -0.38 17.01 -0.41
C LYS A 122 -1.28 16.82 0.80
N SER A 123 -2.47 16.27 0.63
CA SER A 123 -3.35 15.95 1.76
C SER A 123 -2.89 14.68 2.47
N ASP A 124 -3.20 14.59 3.77
CA ASP A 124 -2.99 13.39 4.58
C ASP A 124 -4.15 12.40 4.48
N TYR A 125 -5.24 12.72 3.76
CA TYR A 125 -6.41 11.85 3.60
C TYR A 125 -6.03 10.40 3.22
N TYR A 126 -5.30 10.24 2.12
CA TYR A 126 -4.86 8.91 1.68
C TYR A 126 -3.67 8.37 2.48
N LYS A 127 -2.85 9.25 3.08
CA LYS A 127 -1.76 8.82 3.98
C LYS A 127 -2.30 8.17 5.25
N ALA A 128 -3.38 8.70 5.81
CA ALA A 128 -4.07 8.13 6.96
C ALA A 128 -4.63 6.74 6.66
N GLN A 129 -4.94 6.46 5.38
CA GLN A 129 -5.36 5.16 4.89
C GLN A 129 -4.17 4.25 4.51
N GLY A 130 -2.93 4.69 4.70
CA GLY A 130 -1.72 3.92 4.41
C GLY A 130 -1.06 4.22 3.05
N TYR A 131 -1.68 5.02 2.19
CA TYR A 131 -1.14 5.36 0.86
C TYR A 131 -0.18 6.55 0.90
N THR A 132 1.03 6.35 0.40
CA THR A 132 1.96 7.41 0.03
C THR A 132 2.13 7.43 -1.48
N TYR A 133 1.56 8.44 -2.14
CA TYR A 133 1.71 8.60 -3.59
C TYR A 133 3.06 9.24 -3.94
N THR A 134 3.89 8.51 -4.69
CA THR A 134 5.22 8.94 -5.14
C THR A 134 5.18 9.65 -6.49
N SER A 135 4.13 9.42 -7.28
CA SER A 135 3.86 10.14 -8.52
C SER A 135 2.36 10.40 -8.66
N VAL A 136 2.01 11.64 -9.01
CA VAL A 136 0.61 12.10 -9.13
C VAL A 136 0.48 13.04 -10.32
N GLN A 137 0.04 12.50 -11.45
CA GLN A 137 0.00 13.22 -12.72
C GLN A 137 -1.29 12.96 -13.49
N TRP A 138 -1.91 14.03 -14.00
CA TRP A 138 -2.97 13.89 -14.98
C TRP A 138 -2.37 13.39 -16.30
N LYS A 139 -2.94 12.31 -16.85
CA LYS A 139 -2.60 11.79 -18.17
C LYS A 139 -3.87 11.66 -19.00
N ASN A 140 -3.76 11.98 -20.28
CA ASN A 140 -4.82 11.69 -21.25
C ASN A 140 -4.65 10.26 -21.72
N TYR A 141 -5.72 9.50 -21.70
CA TYR A 141 -5.78 8.17 -22.29
C TYR A 141 -7.05 8.13 -23.14
N SER A 142 -6.87 7.91 -24.44
CA SER A 142 -7.94 8.16 -25.43
C SER A 142 -8.52 9.57 -25.23
N THR A 143 -9.85 9.73 -25.17
CA THR A 143 -10.56 11.02 -25.07
C THR A 143 -10.76 11.54 -23.63
N LYS A 144 -10.30 10.83 -22.59
CA LYS A 144 -10.56 11.20 -21.18
C LYS A 144 -9.27 11.34 -20.37
N ARG A 145 -9.28 12.23 -19.36
CA ARG A 145 -8.19 12.36 -18.39
C ARG A 145 -8.37 11.38 -17.25
N TRP A 146 -7.27 10.77 -16.88
CA TRP A 146 -7.14 9.95 -15.68
C TRP A 146 -5.98 10.43 -14.84
N LEU A 147 -6.16 10.36 -13.52
CA LEU A 147 -5.09 10.62 -12.59
C LEU A 147 -4.21 9.36 -12.50
N ALA A 148 -3.03 9.45 -13.10
CA ALA A 148 -2.02 8.41 -13.02
C ALA A 148 -1.25 8.56 -11.70
N LEU A 149 -1.29 7.49 -10.91
CA LEU A 149 -0.76 7.43 -9.57
C LEU A 149 0.24 6.29 -9.49
N ALA A 150 1.37 6.53 -8.82
CA ALA A 150 2.24 5.49 -8.29
C ALA A 150 2.27 5.63 -6.78
N TYR A 151 2.16 4.53 -6.05
CA TYR A 151 2.05 4.57 -4.61
C TYR A 151 2.91 3.52 -3.91
N THR A 152 3.18 3.81 -2.65
CA THR A 152 3.59 2.86 -1.62
C THR A 152 2.44 2.77 -0.62
N PHE A 153 1.94 1.58 -0.36
CA PHE A 153 0.85 1.35 0.58
C PHE A 153 1.39 0.60 1.79
N LYS A 154 1.05 1.08 2.98
CA LYS A 154 1.49 0.50 4.24
C LYS A 154 0.27 0.11 5.05
N ASN A 155 0.18 -1.17 5.39
CA ASN A 155 -0.83 -1.70 6.30
C ASN A 155 -0.16 -2.61 7.35
N SER A 156 -0.99 -3.26 8.17
CA SER A 156 -0.53 -4.21 9.19
C SER A 156 0.23 -5.43 8.62
N GLN A 157 0.09 -5.71 7.33
CA GLN A 157 0.70 -6.85 6.65
C GLN A 157 2.03 -6.50 5.96
N GLY A 158 2.41 -5.22 5.90
CA GLY A 158 3.68 -4.77 5.37
C GLY A 158 3.57 -3.57 4.44
N THR A 159 4.59 -3.39 3.61
CA THR A 159 4.62 -2.36 2.57
C THR A 159 4.44 -2.99 1.21
N SER A 160 3.40 -2.59 0.49
CA SER A 160 3.18 -2.95 -0.90
C SER A 160 3.31 -1.71 -1.82
N TYR A 161 3.36 -1.97 -3.12
CA TYR A 161 3.51 -0.95 -4.14
C TYR A 161 2.46 -1.18 -5.21
N GLY A 162 2.05 -0.11 -5.88
CA GLY A 162 1.08 -0.23 -6.96
C GLY A 162 1.03 0.99 -7.86
N TYR A 163 0.39 0.78 -9.00
CA TYR A 163 -0.03 1.84 -9.90
C TYR A 163 -1.55 1.93 -9.88
N GLN A 164 -2.08 3.15 -9.86
CA GLN A 164 -3.50 3.41 -10.04
C GLN A 164 -3.73 4.30 -11.27
N ARG A 165 -4.87 4.11 -11.91
CA ARG A 165 -5.53 5.07 -12.79
C ARG A 165 -6.86 5.38 -12.15
N ARG A 166 -7.01 6.62 -11.69
CA ARG A 166 -8.22 7.07 -10.99
C ARG A 166 -8.93 8.19 -11.74
N THR A 167 -10.25 8.12 -11.82
CA THR A 167 -11.10 9.19 -12.34
C THR A 167 -12.42 9.23 -11.56
N VAL A 168 -13.18 10.31 -11.72
CA VAL A 168 -14.60 10.34 -11.34
C VAL A 168 -15.42 10.41 -12.62
N TYR A 169 -16.30 9.44 -12.82
CA TYR A 169 -17.11 9.32 -14.02
C TYR A 169 -18.48 8.72 -13.71
N ASN A 170 -19.53 9.27 -14.31
CA ASN A 170 -20.92 8.85 -14.14
C ASN A 170 -21.34 8.67 -12.66
N GLY A 171 -20.81 9.51 -11.75
CA GLY A 171 -21.15 9.41 -10.33
C GLY A 171 -20.39 8.34 -9.55
N HIS A 172 -19.32 7.77 -10.11
CA HIS A 172 -18.43 6.84 -9.42
C HIS A 172 -16.98 7.36 -9.39
N THR A 173 -16.32 7.21 -8.26
CA THR A 173 -14.85 7.21 -8.20
C THR A 173 -14.35 5.86 -8.67
N ILE A 174 -13.77 5.83 -9.86
CA ILE A 174 -13.33 4.61 -10.55
C ILE A 174 -11.81 4.53 -10.47
N THR A 175 -11.30 3.40 -9.99
CA THR A 175 -9.87 3.13 -9.89
C THR A 175 -9.55 1.81 -10.55
N LEU A 176 -8.76 1.81 -11.62
CA LEU A 176 -8.06 0.61 -12.04
C LEU A 176 -6.69 0.58 -11.34
N GLU A 177 -6.37 -0.52 -10.70
CA GLU A 177 -5.15 -0.70 -9.93
C GLU A 177 -4.36 -1.89 -10.45
N MET A 178 -3.04 -1.76 -10.47
CA MET A 178 -2.11 -2.87 -10.61
C MET A 178 -1.23 -2.97 -9.37
N THR A 179 -1.24 -4.16 -8.77
CA THR A 179 -0.33 -4.59 -7.71
C THR A 179 0.32 -5.92 -8.10
N THR A 180 1.06 -6.51 -7.15
CA THR A 180 1.65 -7.84 -7.26
C THR A 180 1.13 -8.65 -6.07
N SER A 181 0.95 -9.96 -6.23
CA SER A 181 0.44 -10.81 -5.14
C SER A 181 1.41 -10.86 -3.96
N THR A 182 2.72 -10.76 -4.26
CA THR A 182 3.81 -10.72 -3.28
C THR A 182 4.04 -9.34 -2.65
N GLY A 183 3.38 -8.30 -3.15
CA GLY A 183 3.59 -6.92 -2.69
C GLY A 183 4.94 -6.32 -3.11
N ARG A 184 5.70 -6.96 -4.01
CA ARG A 184 6.98 -6.45 -4.53
C ARG A 184 6.83 -5.09 -5.21
N LYS A 185 7.95 -4.36 -5.31
CA LYS A 185 8.03 -3.14 -6.15
C LYS A 185 7.74 -3.50 -7.61
N LEU A 186 6.96 -2.65 -8.27
CA LEU A 186 6.66 -2.78 -9.70
C LEU A 186 7.87 -2.35 -10.53
N LYS A 187 8.19 -3.14 -11.55
CA LYS A 187 9.26 -2.91 -12.52
C LYS A 187 8.72 -2.11 -13.71
N LYS A 188 9.61 -1.67 -14.61
CA LYS A 188 9.21 -0.95 -15.83
C LYS A 188 8.29 -1.78 -16.74
N THR A 189 8.51 -3.09 -16.79
CA THR A 189 7.67 -4.05 -17.52
C THR A 189 6.23 -4.06 -17.00
N ASP A 190 6.05 -3.97 -15.67
CA ASP A 190 4.72 -3.89 -15.06
C ASP A 190 4.00 -2.58 -15.44
N GLU A 191 4.70 -1.44 -15.44
CA GLU A 191 4.11 -0.17 -15.90
C GLU A 191 3.69 -0.21 -17.38
N ASN A 192 4.50 -0.86 -18.22
CA ASN A 192 4.20 -1.05 -19.64
C ASN A 192 2.98 -1.95 -19.83
N ALA A 193 2.90 -3.06 -19.09
CA ALA A 193 1.76 -3.98 -19.09
C ALA A 193 0.48 -3.27 -18.62
N PHE A 194 0.57 -2.52 -17.53
CA PHE A 194 -0.57 -1.74 -17.01
C PHE A 194 -1.07 -0.72 -18.04
N SER A 195 -0.14 -0.03 -18.70
CA SER A 195 -0.47 0.93 -19.74
C SER A 195 -1.07 0.28 -20.98
N LYS A 196 -0.76 -1.00 -21.27
CA LYS A 196 -1.37 -1.76 -22.37
C LYS A 196 -2.82 -2.12 -22.03
N VAL A 197 -3.04 -2.77 -20.89
CA VAL A 197 -4.38 -3.10 -20.38
C VAL A 197 -5.28 -1.87 -20.39
N PHE A 198 -4.76 -0.75 -19.91
CA PHE A 198 -5.54 0.48 -19.77
C PHE A 198 -5.97 1.10 -21.11
N LYS A 199 -5.30 0.81 -22.23
CA LYS A 199 -5.72 1.30 -23.55
C LYS A 199 -7.06 0.73 -23.98
N ASP A 200 -7.39 -0.46 -23.48
CA ASP A 200 -8.60 -1.19 -23.84
C ASP A 200 -9.73 -0.97 -22.80
N PHE A 201 -9.53 -0.06 -21.83
CA PHE A 201 -10.59 0.40 -20.94
C PHE A 201 -11.40 1.50 -21.62
N ILE A 202 -12.72 1.28 -21.77
CA ILE A 202 -13.60 2.17 -22.52
C ILE A 202 -14.83 2.50 -21.68
N PHE A 203 -15.21 3.78 -21.63
CA PHE A 203 -16.55 4.16 -21.20
C PHE A 203 -17.51 4.06 -22.39
N THR A 204 -18.54 3.24 -22.26
CA THR A 204 -19.50 2.94 -23.33
C THR A 204 -20.59 4.01 -23.42
N GLU A 205 -20.90 4.69 -22.33
CA GLU A 205 -21.93 5.73 -22.26
C GLU A 205 -21.52 6.85 -21.28
N THR A 206 -21.85 8.10 -21.61
CA THR A 206 -21.75 9.24 -20.67
C THR A 206 -23.15 9.58 -20.19
N LEU A 207 -23.38 9.45 -18.88
CA LEU A 207 -24.64 9.88 -18.28
C LEU A 207 -24.72 11.41 -18.25
N PRO A 208 -25.93 11.99 -18.42
CA PRO A 208 -26.12 13.43 -18.29
C PRO A 208 -25.69 13.90 -16.89
N LEU A 209 -25.10 15.09 -16.82
CA LEU A 209 -24.67 15.68 -15.56
C LEU A 209 -25.92 15.97 -14.68
N PRO A 210 -26.04 15.35 -13.49
CA PRO A 210 -27.12 15.69 -12.57
C PRO A 210 -26.88 17.06 -11.95
N ALA A 211 -27.88 17.60 -11.27
CA ALA A 211 -27.67 18.74 -10.40
C ALA A 211 -26.65 18.34 -9.30
N LEU A 212 -25.61 19.15 -9.12
CA LEU A 212 -24.52 18.89 -8.18
C LEU A 212 -24.66 19.78 -6.95
N PRO A 213 -24.17 19.32 -5.78
CA PRO A 213 -24.04 20.19 -4.61
C PRO A 213 -23.10 21.36 -4.90
N VAL A 214 -23.30 22.46 -4.19
CA VAL A 214 -22.39 23.60 -4.24
C VAL A 214 -20.99 23.14 -3.84
N LYS A 215 -19.99 23.52 -4.64
CA LYS A 215 -18.59 23.16 -4.37
C LYS A 215 -18.13 23.87 -3.11
N PHE A 216 -17.50 23.15 -2.20
CA PHE A 216 -16.99 23.71 -0.95
C PHE A 216 -15.66 23.06 -0.57
N ILE A 217 -14.61 23.88 -0.52
CA ILE A 217 -13.25 23.49 -0.18
C ILE A 217 -12.86 24.23 1.10
N GLU A 218 -12.41 23.51 2.11
CA GLU A 218 -11.98 24.06 3.39
C GLU A 218 -10.46 24.10 3.43
N GLU A 219 -9.89 25.30 3.45
CA GLU A 219 -8.46 25.52 3.71
C GLU A 219 -8.17 25.55 5.22
N LYS A 220 -9.17 25.98 6.01
CA LYS A 220 -9.19 25.90 7.47
C LYS A 220 -10.62 25.58 7.93
N SER A 221 -10.80 24.44 8.59
CA SER A 221 -12.11 23.95 9.05
C SER A 221 -12.39 24.32 10.52
N ALA A 222 -13.54 23.90 11.04
CA ALA A 222 -13.89 24.03 12.45
C ALA A 222 -12.99 23.12 13.31
N PRO A 223 -12.53 23.58 14.48
CA PRO A 223 -11.71 22.76 15.38
C PRO A 223 -12.56 21.70 16.08
N VAL A 224 -11.98 20.54 16.37
CA VAL A 224 -12.62 19.53 17.25
C VAL A 224 -12.51 19.94 18.72
N GLU A 225 -11.38 20.54 19.11
CA GLU A 225 -11.13 21.13 20.43
C GLU A 225 -10.48 22.51 20.26
N THR A 226 -10.82 23.46 21.13
CA THR A 226 -10.21 24.80 21.14
C THR A 226 -10.08 25.32 22.57
N ASP A 227 -9.01 26.08 22.82
CA ASP A 227 -8.79 26.86 24.05
C ASP A 227 -9.20 28.33 23.89
N LYS A 228 -9.58 28.70 22.67
CA LYS A 228 -10.01 30.04 22.30
C LYS A 228 -11.52 30.06 22.08
N PRO A 229 -12.21 31.12 22.54
CA PRO A 229 -13.63 31.28 22.28
C PRO A 229 -13.90 31.53 20.79
N THR A 230 -12.95 32.07 20.04
CA THR A 230 -13.15 32.42 18.62
C THR A 230 -12.24 31.60 17.71
N PHE A 231 -12.81 31.12 16.60
CA PHE A 231 -12.06 30.51 15.49
C PHE A 231 -12.60 31.00 14.15
N THR A 232 -11.81 30.80 13.10
CA THR A 232 -12.14 31.25 11.74
C THR A 232 -12.00 30.10 10.76
N MET A 233 -13.05 29.81 10.01
CA MET A 233 -13.04 28.91 8.86
C MET A 233 -12.72 29.70 7.59
N LYS A 234 -11.93 29.12 6.68
CA LYS A 234 -11.55 29.74 5.40
C LYS A 234 -11.51 28.70 4.29
N GLY A 235 -11.76 29.15 3.07
CA GLY A 235 -11.57 28.31 1.89
C GLY A 235 -12.21 28.88 0.63
N LYS A 236 -12.64 27.99 -0.26
CA LYS A 236 -13.24 28.35 -1.55
C LYS A 236 -14.58 27.66 -1.79
N THR A 237 -15.50 28.38 -2.41
CA THR A 237 -16.80 27.87 -2.87
C THR A 237 -17.26 28.60 -4.14
N ALA A 238 -18.51 28.41 -4.57
CA ALA A 238 -19.06 29.16 -5.69
C ALA A 238 -19.07 30.68 -5.38
N PRO A 239 -18.77 31.55 -6.35
CA PRO A 239 -18.88 32.99 -6.17
C PRO A 239 -20.25 33.40 -5.62
N ASN A 240 -20.27 34.31 -4.65
CA ASN A 240 -21.48 34.80 -3.99
C ASN A 240 -22.32 33.72 -3.28
N ALA A 241 -21.78 32.51 -3.05
CA ALA A 241 -22.47 31.50 -2.26
C ALA A 241 -22.74 32.01 -0.85
N LYS A 242 -23.96 31.77 -0.36
CA LYS A 242 -24.34 32.02 1.03
C LYS A 242 -23.88 30.85 1.89
N ILE A 243 -23.22 31.16 3.00
CA ILE A 243 -22.74 30.21 3.99
C ILE A 243 -23.44 30.54 5.31
N THR A 244 -24.13 29.56 5.89
CA THR A 244 -24.83 29.71 7.16
C THR A 244 -24.36 28.60 8.11
N ALA A 245 -23.82 28.97 9.26
CA ALA A 245 -23.51 28.05 10.35
C ALA A 245 -24.52 28.23 11.48
N VAL A 246 -25.16 27.15 11.88
CA VAL A 246 -25.99 27.07 13.08
C VAL A 246 -25.21 26.31 14.14
N ILE A 247 -24.84 26.98 15.23
CA ILE A 247 -24.05 26.42 16.33
C ILE A 247 -24.96 26.26 17.54
N GLY A 248 -25.09 25.04 18.08
CA GLY A 248 -25.84 24.76 19.30
C GLY A 248 -24.94 24.28 20.44
N SER A 249 -25.17 24.81 21.64
CA SER A 249 -24.53 24.39 22.90
C SER A 249 -25.24 23.16 23.48
N PHE A 250 -24.48 22.15 23.88
CA PHE A 250 -25.06 20.96 24.54
C PHE A 250 -25.55 21.27 25.96
N ALA A 251 -24.83 22.09 26.72
CA ALA A 251 -25.19 22.38 28.11
C ALA A 251 -26.39 23.33 28.23
N THR A 252 -26.51 24.33 27.35
CA THR A 252 -27.55 25.37 27.47
C THR A 252 -28.69 25.24 26.48
N ALA A 253 -28.57 24.37 25.48
CA ALA A 253 -29.47 24.27 24.32
C ALA A 253 -29.65 25.60 23.55
N GLN A 254 -28.81 26.61 23.81
CA GLN A 254 -28.83 27.85 23.05
C GLN A 254 -28.18 27.65 21.68
N THR A 255 -28.79 28.25 20.67
CA THR A 255 -28.27 28.26 19.31
C THR A 255 -27.88 29.67 18.89
N GLN A 256 -26.87 29.77 18.04
CA GLN A 256 -26.49 30.98 17.35
C GLN A 256 -26.34 30.70 15.87
N VAL A 257 -26.61 31.71 15.04
CA VAL A 257 -26.49 31.63 13.58
C VAL A 257 -25.44 32.63 13.14
N VAL A 258 -24.45 32.15 12.38
CA VAL A 258 -23.40 32.95 11.78
C VAL A 258 -23.51 32.82 10.27
N GLU A 259 -23.56 33.95 9.56
CA GLU A 259 -23.66 33.96 8.10
C GLU A 259 -22.45 34.65 7.46
N ALA A 260 -22.05 34.15 6.29
CA ALA A 260 -21.05 34.77 5.43
C ALA A 260 -21.45 34.61 3.96
N VAL A 261 -20.84 35.43 3.10
CA VAL A 261 -20.99 35.33 1.65
C VAL A 261 -19.62 35.19 1.02
N ALA A 262 -19.46 34.21 0.13
CA ALA A 262 -18.23 34.02 -0.61
C ALA A 262 -17.99 35.20 -1.56
N LYS A 263 -16.74 35.64 -1.67
CA LYS A 263 -16.34 36.74 -2.56
C LYS A 263 -16.54 36.35 -4.03
N ALA A 264 -16.47 37.32 -4.94
CA ALA A 264 -16.57 37.09 -6.38
C ALA A 264 -15.52 36.08 -6.93
N ASN A 265 -14.39 35.92 -6.25
CA ASN A 265 -13.37 34.93 -6.60
C ASN A 265 -13.58 33.55 -5.92
N GLY A 266 -14.70 33.36 -5.22
CA GLY A 266 -15.07 32.15 -4.50
C GLY A 266 -14.47 32.03 -3.10
N ASN A 267 -13.55 32.90 -2.68
CA ASN A 267 -12.96 32.82 -1.35
C ASN A 267 -13.98 33.18 -0.26
N TYR A 268 -14.04 32.42 0.82
CA TYR A 268 -14.84 32.74 1.99
C TYR A 268 -14.01 32.79 3.27
N GLU A 269 -14.56 33.51 4.25
CA GLU A 269 -14.08 33.57 5.63
C GLU A 269 -15.31 33.62 6.55
N LEU A 270 -15.36 32.74 7.55
CA LEU A 270 -16.45 32.63 8.51
C LEU A 270 -15.86 32.60 9.91
N GLU A 271 -16.07 33.67 10.68
CA GLU A 271 -15.60 33.79 12.06
C GLU A 271 -16.72 33.39 13.04
N ILE A 272 -16.43 32.47 13.94
CA ILE A 272 -17.39 31.92 14.91
C ILE A 272 -16.84 32.15 16.31
N THR A 273 -17.70 32.66 17.20
CA THR A 273 -17.39 32.86 18.62
C THR A 273 -18.28 31.97 19.48
N LEU A 274 -17.67 31.14 20.32
CA LEU A 274 -18.31 30.25 21.27
C LEU A 274 -18.44 31.01 22.61
N PRO A 275 -19.67 31.16 23.14
CA PRO A 275 -19.93 32.07 24.26
C PRO A 275 -19.30 31.62 25.59
N GLN A 276 -19.10 30.31 25.80
CA GLN A 276 -18.59 29.75 27.04
C GLN A 276 -18.00 28.36 26.83
N GLU A 277 -17.34 27.82 27.85
CA GLU A 277 -16.79 26.46 27.81
C GLU A 277 -17.92 25.44 27.75
N ASP A 278 -17.98 24.66 26.68
CA ASP A 278 -19.01 23.64 26.43
C ASP A 278 -18.63 22.75 25.23
N ARG A 279 -19.41 21.72 25.00
CA ARG A 279 -19.49 21.00 23.73
C ARG A 279 -20.55 21.64 22.84
N TYR A 280 -20.23 21.78 21.58
CA TYR A 280 -21.07 22.38 20.56
C TYR A 280 -21.25 21.41 19.39
N PHE A 281 -22.44 21.43 18.80
CA PHE A 281 -22.67 20.91 17.46
C PHE A 281 -22.84 22.08 16.49
N MET A 282 -22.32 21.96 15.29
CA MET A 282 -22.50 22.96 14.24
C MET A 282 -22.99 22.31 12.96
N THR A 283 -24.09 22.82 12.42
CA THR A 283 -24.55 22.51 11.06
C THR A 283 -24.18 23.68 10.14
N LEU A 284 -23.36 23.40 9.13
CA LEU A 284 -22.96 24.34 8.10
C LEU A 284 -23.71 24.05 6.82
N THR A 285 -24.42 25.06 6.32
CA THR A 285 -25.16 25.02 5.07
C THR A 285 -24.52 25.98 4.07
N VAL A 286 -24.29 25.51 2.85
CA VAL A 286 -23.76 26.33 1.75
C VAL A 286 -24.75 26.30 0.60
N GLN A 287 -25.12 27.48 0.09
CA GLN A 287 -26.12 27.65 -0.95
C GLN A 287 -25.56 28.54 -2.06
N ALA A 288 -25.77 28.15 -3.31
CA ALA A 288 -25.49 28.97 -4.47
C ALA A 288 -26.57 28.74 -5.52
N GLU A 289 -26.88 29.78 -6.29
CA GLU A 289 -27.85 29.70 -7.37
C GLU A 289 -27.43 28.63 -8.40
N GLY A 290 -28.38 27.78 -8.80
CA GLY A 290 -28.14 26.70 -9.76
C GLY A 290 -27.38 25.49 -9.21
N ALA A 291 -27.12 25.42 -7.90
CA ALA A 291 -26.49 24.27 -7.25
C ALA A 291 -27.39 23.68 -6.15
N ILE A 292 -27.27 22.38 -5.91
CA ILE A 292 -27.89 21.75 -4.74
C ILE A 292 -27.20 22.30 -3.48
N THR A 293 -27.97 22.49 -2.41
CA THR A 293 -27.43 22.92 -1.11
C THR A 293 -26.49 21.85 -0.55
N LEU A 294 -25.33 22.28 -0.03
CA LEU A 294 -24.43 21.40 0.72
C LEU A 294 -24.67 21.57 2.22
N GLU A 295 -24.72 20.47 2.95
CA GLU A 295 -24.77 20.46 4.42
C GLU A 295 -23.57 19.68 4.99
N LYS A 296 -22.95 20.20 6.05
CA LYS A 296 -21.88 19.55 6.81
C LYS A 296 -22.12 19.72 8.31
N GLN A 297 -21.70 18.74 9.10
CA GLN A 297 -21.84 18.75 10.55
C GLN A 297 -20.49 18.66 11.24
N TYR A 298 -20.33 19.37 12.36
CA TYR A 298 -19.12 19.40 13.17
C TYR A 298 -19.45 19.28 14.66
N ALA A 299 -18.55 18.64 15.41
CA ALA A 299 -18.57 18.61 16.87
C ALA A 299 -17.34 19.36 17.39
N ILE A 300 -17.54 20.27 18.34
CA ILE A 300 -16.52 21.20 18.84
C ILE A 300 -16.54 21.18 20.35
N THR A 301 -15.39 21.07 21.01
CA THR A 301 -15.26 21.21 22.46
C THR A 301 -14.44 22.47 22.78
N TYR A 302 -15.02 23.40 23.53
CA TYR A 302 -14.31 24.59 24.00
C TYR A 302 -14.09 24.48 25.52
N MET A 303 -12.83 24.48 25.93
CA MET A 303 -12.39 24.55 27.32
C MET A 303 -11.11 25.38 27.39
N LYS A 304 -10.97 26.33 28.31
CA LYS A 304 -9.84 27.27 28.34
C LYS A 304 -8.51 26.62 28.73
N ASP A 305 -8.58 25.55 29.51
CA ASP A 305 -7.44 24.78 30.01
C ASP A 305 -7.10 23.58 29.12
N VAL A 306 -7.82 23.37 28.01
CA VAL A 306 -7.49 22.29 27.07
C VAL A 306 -6.17 22.59 26.37
N LEU A 307 -5.19 21.70 26.55
CA LEU A 307 -3.96 21.79 25.77
C LEU A 307 -4.20 21.20 24.39
N ASN A 308 -4.30 22.05 23.38
CA ASN A 308 -4.40 21.61 21.99
C ASN A 308 -3.14 20.81 21.60
N VAL A 309 -3.35 19.54 21.25
CA VAL A 309 -2.32 18.62 20.77
C VAL A 309 -2.85 17.95 19.52
N GLU A 310 -2.12 18.09 18.43
CA GLU A 310 -2.40 17.40 17.18
C GLU A 310 -1.32 16.33 16.97
N ILE A 311 -1.71 15.06 16.92
CA ILE A 311 -0.79 13.97 16.63
C ILE A 311 -0.69 13.81 15.12
N THR A 312 0.47 14.14 14.55
CA THR A 312 0.73 14.02 13.11
C THR A 312 1.36 12.67 12.75
N SER A 313 1.86 11.92 13.72
CA SER A 313 2.37 10.56 13.56
C SER A 313 2.25 9.79 14.87
N ALA A 314 1.63 8.61 14.81
CA ALA A 314 1.45 7.70 15.94
C ALA A 314 2.00 6.30 15.61
N PRO A 315 2.37 5.49 16.62
CA PRO A 315 2.77 4.11 16.42
C PRO A 315 1.65 3.28 15.76
N ALA A 316 2.03 2.40 14.84
CA ALA A 316 1.14 1.38 14.29
C ALA A 316 1.09 0.16 15.22
N ALA A 317 0.02 -0.65 15.12
CA ALA A 317 -0.07 -1.91 15.86
C ALA A 317 1.04 -2.91 15.46
N ALA A 318 1.44 -2.93 14.19
CA ALA A 318 2.60 -3.68 13.71
C ALA A 318 3.78 -2.71 13.51
N LEU A 319 4.85 -2.90 14.28
CA LEU A 319 5.98 -1.99 14.31
C LEU A 319 7.04 -2.35 13.27
N GLN A 320 7.77 -1.33 12.85
CA GLN A 320 8.95 -1.42 11.98
C GLN A 320 10.22 -1.33 12.83
N ASP A 321 11.40 -1.28 12.20
CA ASP A 321 12.65 -1.11 12.95
C ASP A 321 12.77 0.24 13.64
N THR A 322 12.00 1.23 13.19
CA THR A 322 11.93 2.53 13.82
C THR A 322 10.49 3.01 13.86
N THR A 323 10.05 3.43 15.04
CA THR A 323 8.73 3.99 15.27
C THR A 323 8.85 5.48 15.53
N VAL A 324 8.07 6.27 14.80
CA VAL A 324 8.01 7.73 14.94
C VAL A 324 6.73 8.14 15.66
N ILE A 325 6.87 9.07 16.60
CA ILE A 325 5.76 9.74 17.25
C ILE A 325 5.99 11.24 17.13
N ALA A 326 5.08 11.93 16.47
CA ALA A 326 5.24 13.35 16.19
C ALA A 326 3.89 14.08 16.24
N GLY A 327 3.96 15.37 16.47
CA GLY A 327 2.78 16.20 16.51
C GLY A 327 3.09 17.67 16.74
N THR A 328 2.02 18.45 16.86
CA THR A 328 2.08 19.85 17.23
C THR A 328 1.34 20.08 18.54
N THR A 329 1.78 21.08 19.28
CA THR A 329 1.12 21.57 20.49
C THR A 329 1.48 23.04 20.68
N GLN A 330 0.98 23.65 21.75
CA GLN A 330 1.25 25.04 22.05
C GLN A 330 2.72 25.29 22.39
N ARG A 331 3.26 26.41 21.91
CA ARG A 331 4.63 26.86 22.24
C ARG A 331 4.83 26.91 23.76
N GLY A 332 5.95 26.35 24.23
CA GLY A 332 6.31 26.29 25.66
C GLY A 332 5.76 25.07 26.40
N ALA A 333 5.00 24.18 25.74
CA ALA A 333 4.69 22.86 26.29
C ALA A 333 5.94 21.97 26.33
N THR A 334 5.89 20.92 27.14
CA THR A 334 6.91 19.86 27.21
C THR A 334 6.29 18.56 26.74
N ALA A 335 7.03 17.79 25.93
CA ALA A 335 6.62 16.46 25.48
C ALA A 335 7.55 15.40 26.07
N VAL A 336 6.99 14.39 26.71
CA VAL A 336 7.73 13.26 27.27
C VAL A 336 7.12 11.98 26.75
N LEU A 337 7.95 11.12 26.16
CA LEU A 337 7.53 9.80 25.71
C LEU A 337 8.13 8.75 26.64
N THR A 338 7.32 7.80 27.09
CA THR A 338 7.81 6.60 27.79
C THR A 338 7.57 5.38 26.92
N VAL A 339 8.59 4.53 26.73
CA VAL A 339 8.49 3.28 25.95
C VAL A 339 8.94 2.13 26.83
N ASN A 340 8.05 1.17 27.12
CA ASN A 340 8.32 0.04 28.03
C ASN A 340 8.96 0.50 29.36
N GLY A 341 8.47 1.61 29.92
CA GLY A 341 8.97 2.21 31.16
C GLY A 341 10.22 3.09 31.03
N ARG A 342 10.87 3.14 29.86
CA ARG A 342 12.04 4.01 29.61
C ARG A 342 11.60 5.38 29.11
N VAL A 343 12.13 6.43 29.74
CA VAL A 343 11.77 7.81 29.43
C VAL A 343 12.64 8.36 28.29
N HIS A 344 11.98 9.00 27.34
CA HIS A 344 12.55 9.75 26.23
C HIS A 344 12.03 11.19 26.33
N ASN A 345 12.94 12.14 26.50
CA ASN A 345 12.59 13.56 26.59
C ASN A 345 12.63 14.21 25.21
N GLY A 346 11.53 14.82 24.79
CA GLY A 346 11.43 15.54 23.52
C GLY A 346 11.18 17.02 23.78
N LYS A 347 11.99 17.90 23.20
CA LYS A 347 11.70 19.34 23.27
C LYS A 347 10.66 19.68 22.21
N VAL A 348 9.58 20.33 22.65
CA VAL A 348 8.69 21.05 21.74
C VAL A 348 9.46 22.25 21.20
N ASN A 349 9.59 22.37 19.88
CA ASN A 349 10.34 23.45 19.27
C ASN A 349 9.57 24.79 19.35
N THR A 350 10.19 25.87 18.86
CA THR A 350 9.59 27.22 18.89
C THR A 350 8.30 27.35 18.07
N LYS A 351 8.05 26.41 17.15
CA LYS A 351 6.82 26.33 16.34
C LYS A 351 5.75 25.43 16.96
N GLY A 352 6.02 24.80 18.10
CA GLY A 352 5.09 23.89 18.75
C GLY A 352 5.24 22.42 18.33
N ASN A 353 6.21 22.06 17.50
CA ASN A 353 6.35 20.68 17.03
C ASN A 353 7.17 19.84 18.02
N PHE A 354 6.74 18.59 18.24
CA PHE A 354 7.53 17.58 18.92
C PHE A 354 7.74 16.35 18.02
N PHE A 355 8.82 15.62 18.29
CA PHE A 355 9.21 14.46 17.50
C PHE A 355 10.00 13.48 18.37
N PHE A 356 9.68 12.20 18.25
CA PHE A 356 10.39 11.07 18.84
C PHE A 356 10.63 10.02 17.76
N SER A 357 11.84 9.46 17.74
CA SER A 357 12.21 8.32 16.91
C SER A 357 12.73 7.23 17.84
N ILE A 358 12.06 6.09 17.86
CA ILE A 358 12.32 4.99 18.78
C ILE A 358 12.77 3.78 17.97
N ASP A 359 13.90 3.20 18.35
CA ASP A 359 14.35 1.92 17.82
C ASP A 359 13.40 0.81 18.30
N THR A 360 12.72 0.20 17.34
CA THR A 360 11.77 -0.90 17.55
C THR A 360 12.19 -2.10 16.69
N SER A 361 13.49 -2.22 16.37
CA SER A 361 14.06 -3.30 15.55
C SER A 361 14.01 -4.69 16.18
N GLN A 362 13.89 -4.74 17.51
CA GLN A 362 13.83 -5.98 18.27
C GLN A 362 12.40 -6.52 18.31
N ASN A 363 12.24 -7.83 18.13
CA ASN A 363 10.97 -8.50 18.27
C ASN A 363 10.38 -8.31 19.67
N GLY A 364 9.07 -8.14 19.76
CA GLY A 364 8.34 -8.04 21.01
C GLY A 364 7.33 -6.91 21.04
N ASP A 365 6.68 -6.75 22.19
CA ASP A 365 5.65 -5.75 22.42
C ASP A 365 6.24 -4.44 22.96
N TYR A 366 5.67 -3.34 22.51
CA TYR A 366 6.04 -1.99 22.90
C TYR A 366 4.80 -1.21 23.34
N ALA A 367 4.84 -0.73 24.58
CA ALA A 367 3.86 0.19 25.15
C ALA A 367 4.45 1.60 25.16
N PHE A 368 3.79 2.51 24.43
CA PHE A 368 4.16 3.92 24.30
C PHE A 368 3.20 4.79 25.10
N LYS A 369 3.73 5.70 25.91
CA LYS A 369 2.96 6.70 26.64
C LYS A 369 3.52 8.09 26.38
N LEU A 370 2.84 8.89 25.57
CA LEU A 370 3.17 10.28 25.32
C LEU A 370 2.43 11.17 26.32
N THR A 371 3.17 12.00 27.05
CA THR A 371 2.64 12.97 28.01
C THR A 371 3.04 14.36 27.55
N ILE A 372 2.06 15.24 27.36
CA ILE A 372 2.27 16.65 27.02
C ILE A 372 1.77 17.51 28.17
N THR A 373 2.65 18.37 28.68
CA THR A 373 2.36 19.25 29.82
C THR A 373 2.65 20.70 29.50
N LYS A 374 1.80 21.61 29.97
CA LYS A 374 2.05 23.06 29.95
C LYS A 374 1.40 23.69 31.17
N ALA A 375 2.10 24.61 31.84
CA ALA A 375 1.55 25.30 33.00
C ALA A 375 0.26 26.05 32.64
N GLY A 376 -0.78 25.90 33.47
CA GLY A 376 -2.09 26.50 33.24
C GLY A 376 -3.01 25.71 32.30
N TYR A 377 -2.59 24.53 31.85
CA TYR A 377 -3.39 23.63 31.01
C TYR A 377 -3.43 22.22 31.60
N GLU A 378 -4.47 21.47 31.26
CA GLU A 378 -4.55 20.05 31.60
C GLU A 378 -3.42 19.25 30.92
N THR A 379 -2.90 18.25 31.65
CA THR A 379 -1.92 17.33 31.11
C THR A 379 -2.59 16.38 30.12
N ARG A 380 -2.05 16.28 28.91
CA ARG A 380 -2.55 15.36 27.88
C ARG A 380 -1.72 14.09 27.89
N VAL A 381 -2.39 12.94 27.90
CA VAL A 381 -1.76 11.63 27.87
C VAL A 381 -2.32 10.83 26.70
N PHE A 382 -1.43 10.30 25.86
CA PHE A 382 -1.76 9.41 24.75
C PHE A 382 -1.03 8.09 24.94
N SER A 383 -1.76 6.99 24.83
CA SER A 383 -1.21 5.64 24.99
C SER A 383 -1.38 4.86 23.69
N TYR A 384 -0.31 4.18 23.29
CA TYR A 384 -0.29 3.33 22.10
C TYR A 384 0.38 2.01 22.44
N ASN A 385 -0.01 0.95 21.73
CA ASN A 385 0.64 -0.34 21.80
C ASN A 385 1.00 -0.78 20.38
N GLY A 386 2.12 -1.49 20.24
CA GLY A 386 2.46 -2.15 19.00
C GLY A 386 3.41 -3.32 19.22
N THR A 387 3.45 -4.23 18.26
CA THR A 387 4.26 -5.44 18.30
C THR A 387 5.21 -5.43 17.12
N ARG A 388 6.49 -5.71 17.36
CA ARG A 388 7.46 -6.01 16.32
C ARG A 388 7.55 -7.52 16.13
N ALA A 389 7.31 -7.96 14.89
CA ALA A 389 7.60 -9.31 14.44
C ALA A 389 8.38 -9.23 13.11
N VAL A 390 9.64 -9.63 13.12
CA VAL A 390 10.49 -9.75 11.93
C VAL A 390 10.01 -10.95 11.12
N THR A 391 9.57 -10.73 9.88
CA THR A 391 9.12 -11.82 9.01
C THR A 391 10.31 -12.61 8.45
N LYS A 392 10.05 -13.83 7.93
CA LYS A 392 11.07 -14.65 7.27
C LYS A 392 11.65 -13.93 6.05
N GLU A 393 10.83 -13.17 5.32
CA GLU A 393 11.21 -12.40 4.14
C GLU A 393 12.09 -11.19 4.52
N GLU A 394 11.77 -10.49 5.61
CA GLU A 394 12.63 -9.42 6.14
C GLU A 394 13.97 -9.97 6.62
N GLN A 395 13.97 -11.13 7.26
CA GLN A 395 15.20 -11.82 7.66
C GLN A 395 16.02 -12.26 6.45
N ALA A 396 15.36 -12.76 5.40
CA ALA A 396 16.00 -13.12 4.15
C ALA A 396 16.60 -11.88 3.47
N ALA A 397 15.86 -10.78 3.37
CA ALA A 397 16.34 -9.52 2.81
C ALA A 397 17.55 -8.96 3.59
N ARG A 398 17.51 -9.00 4.93
CA ARG A 398 18.65 -8.62 5.78
C ARG A 398 19.88 -9.49 5.51
N THR A 399 19.69 -10.79 5.31
CA THR A 399 20.76 -11.74 4.97
C THR A 399 21.36 -11.40 3.62
N ARG A 400 20.53 -11.20 2.57
CA ARG A 400 20.98 -10.80 1.23
C ARG A 400 21.76 -9.48 1.26
N ASN A 401 21.27 -8.47 1.99
CA ASN A 401 21.92 -7.15 2.09
C ASN A 401 23.26 -7.17 2.84
N LYS A 402 23.42 -8.08 3.81
CA LYS A 402 24.68 -8.25 4.55
C LYS A 402 25.68 -9.13 3.82
N ALA A 403 25.24 -9.89 2.82
CA ALA A 403 26.08 -10.84 2.12
C ALA A 403 27.14 -10.14 1.26
N LYS A 404 28.37 -10.64 1.31
CA LYS A 404 29.48 -10.18 0.48
C LYS A 404 29.81 -11.19 -0.61
N THR A 405 30.12 -10.70 -1.80
CA THR A 405 30.73 -11.53 -2.85
C THR A 405 32.24 -11.41 -2.75
N VAL A 406 32.91 -12.54 -2.56
CA VAL A 406 34.37 -12.64 -2.47
C VAL A 406 34.84 -13.58 -3.57
N GLU A 407 35.85 -13.18 -4.33
CA GLU A 407 36.46 -14.04 -5.35
C GLU A 407 37.04 -15.29 -4.69
N TYR A 408 36.82 -16.47 -5.26
CA TYR A 408 37.09 -17.75 -4.59
C TYR A 408 38.56 -17.92 -4.21
N GLN A 409 39.50 -17.57 -5.08
CA GLN A 409 40.93 -17.69 -4.77
C GLN A 409 41.33 -16.76 -3.63
N LYS A 410 40.72 -15.56 -3.56
CA LYS A 410 40.88 -14.65 -2.43
C LYS A 410 40.29 -15.20 -1.13
N LEU A 411 39.12 -15.85 -1.19
CA LEU A 411 38.50 -16.49 -0.04
C LEU A 411 39.42 -17.58 0.52
N VAL A 412 39.86 -18.53 -0.33
CA VAL A 412 40.71 -19.65 0.09
C VAL A 412 42.02 -19.17 0.70
N LYS A 413 42.65 -18.13 0.14
CA LYS A 413 43.90 -17.57 0.69
C LYS A 413 43.73 -16.84 2.02
N ASN A 414 42.52 -16.40 2.37
CA ASN A 414 42.27 -15.52 3.52
C ASN A 414 41.01 -15.96 4.29
N ILE A 415 40.84 -17.27 4.52
CA ILE A 415 39.62 -17.84 5.11
C ILE A 415 39.26 -17.16 6.44
N ASP A 416 40.24 -16.94 7.31
CA ASP A 416 40.08 -16.34 8.65
C ASP A 416 39.59 -14.89 8.59
N LEU A 417 39.92 -14.14 7.53
CA LEU A 417 39.46 -12.75 7.35
C LEU A 417 37.95 -12.67 7.14
N TYR A 418 37.35 -13.73 6.61
CA TYR A 418 35.94 -13.79 6.23
C TYR A 418 35.10 -14.64 7.19
N ASP A 419 35.71 -15.21 8.23
CA ASP A 419 35.01 -16.05 9.20
C ASP A 419 33.84 -15.30 9.86
N GLY A 420 32.72 -15.98 10.03
CA GLY A 420 31.47 -15.42 10.57
C GLY A 420 30.76 -14.40 9.66
N GLN A 421 31.32 -14.06 8.49
CA GLN A 421 30.66 -13.18 7.53
C GLN A 421 29.66 -13.94 6.66
N ILE A 422 28.58 -13.27 6.28
CA ILE A 422 27.64 -13.80 5.30
C ILE A 422 28.26 -13.61 3.92
N LEU A 423 28.43 -14.70 3.18
CA LEU A 423 28.95 -14.70 1.82
C LEU A 423 27.85 -15.11 0.83
N MET A 424 27.98 -14.63 -0.40
CA MET A 424 27.12 -15.01 -1.53
C MET A 424 27.95 -15.62 -2.65
N TYR A 425 27.52 -16.78 -3.13
CA TYR A 425 28.07 -17.46 -4.29
C TYR A 425 26.97 -17.90 -5.25
N GLU A 426 27.23 -17.75 -6.55
CA GLU A 426 26.48 -18.45 -7.59
C GLU A 426 27.26 -19.67 -8.05
N GLY A 427 26.55 -20.75 -8.35
CA GLY A 427 27.17 -22.01 -8.72
C GLY A 427 26.14 -23.08 -9.05
N VAL A 428 26.62 -24.28 -9.39
CA VAL A 428 25.78 -25.43 -9.69
C VAL A 428 25.78 -26.38 -8.49
N LEU A 429 24.58 -26.76 -8.05
CA LEU A 429 24.44 -27.78 -7.01
C LEU A 429 24.74 -29.17 -7.60
N LEU A 430 25.84 -29.80 -7.19
CA LEU A 430 26.28 -31.08 -7.73
C LEU A 430 25.71 -32.27 -6.98
N SER A 431 25.79 -32.26 -5.65
CA SER A 431 25.30 -33.36 -4.81
C SER A 431 24.74 -32.86 -3.48
N LYS A 432 23.92 -33.71 -2.86
CA LYS A 432 23.36 -33.56 -1.51
C LYS A 432 23.63 -34.87 -0.78
N GLU A 433 24.29 -34.81 0.36
CA GLU A 433 24.64 -35.98 1.17
C GLU A 433 24.36 -35.68 2.64
N GLU A 434 23.70 -36.59 3.34
CA GLU A 434 23.55 -36.51 4.79
C GLU A 434 24.74 -37.19 5.48
N LEU A 435 25.46 -36.46 6.31
CA LEU A 435 26.60 -36.96 7.07
C LEU A 435 26.50 -36.48 8.51
N ALA A 436 26.49 -37.44 9.45
CA ALA A 436 26.42 -37.17 10.89
C ALA A 436 25.27 -36.23 11.33
N GLY A 437 24.12 -36.30 10.66
CA GLY A 437 22.94 -35.48 10.96
C GLY A 437 22.98 -34.05 10.41
N GLU A 438 23.95 -33.73 9.56
CA GLU A 438 24.03 -32.49 8.78
C GLU A 438 23.96 -32.81 7.28
N TRP A 439 23.20 -32.02 6.54
CA TRP A 439 23.16 -32.11 5.08
C TRP A 439 24.30 -31.27 4.49
N LEU A 440 25.20 -31.93 3.76
CA LEU A 440 26.30 -31.31 3.03
C LEU A 440 25.99 -31.27 1.55
N LEU A 441 26.15 -30.08 0.95
CA LEU A 441 25.88 -29.84 -0.46
C LEU A 441 27.17 -29.41 -1.15
N ARG A 442 27.54 -30.11 -2.22
CA ARG A 442 28.70 -29.74 -3.05
C ARG A 442 28.27 -28.70 -4.08
N PHE A 443 28.81 -27.49 -3.96
CA PHE A 443 28.41 -26.34 -4.76
C PHE A 443 29.56 -25.84 -5.63
N ASP A 444 29.45 -26.05 -6.94
CA ASP A 444 30.48 -25.68 -7.91
C ASP A 444 30.31 -24.24 -8.37
N VAL A 445 31.20 -23.37 -7.89
CA VAL A 445 31.19 -21.93 -8.21
C VAL A 445 32.03 -21.59 -9.44
N SER A 446 32.76 -22.57 -9.99
CA SER A 446 33.49 -22.42 -11.27
C SER A 446 32.65 -22.77 -12.50
N GLY A 447 31.66 -23.64 -12.34
CA GLY A 447 30.84 -24.15 -13.46
C GLY A 447 31.53 -25.26 -14.26
N GLU A 448 32.59 -25.87 -13.73
CA GLU A 448 33.42 -26.88 -14.39
C GLU A 448 33.04 -28.32 -14.00
N GLY A 449 31.79 -28.55 -13.58
CA GLY A 449 31.27 -29.87 -13.26
C GLY A 449 31.98 -30.54 -12.08
N GLY A 450 32.39 -29.74 -11.09
CA GLY A 450 33.06 -30.22 -9.87
C GLY A 450 34.56 -30.46 -9.99
N LYS A 451 35.17 -30.11 -11.13
CA LYS A 451 36.64 -30.16 -11.33
C LYS A 451 37.37 -28.88 -10.92
N GLY A 452 36.64 -27.86 -10.49
CA GLY A 452 37.17 -26.54 -10.15
C GLY A 452 36.88 -26.10 -8.71
N GLN A 453 36.34 -24.89 -8.57
CA GLN A 453 36.16 -24.18 -7.32
C GLN A 453 34.90 -24.67 -6.60
N LEU A 454 35.06 -25.32 -5.44
CA LEU A 454 33.96 -25.93 -4.69
C LEU A 454 33.76 -25.23 -3.35
N VAL A 455 32.51 -24.89 -3.07
CA VAL A 455 32.04 -24.46 -1.76
C VAL A 455 31.15 -25.56 -1.19
N ILE A 456 31.35 -25.89 0.08
CA ILE A 456 30.47 -26.83 0.78
C ILE A 456 29.43 -26.04 1.54
N LEU A 457 28.15 -26.25 1.22
CA LEU A 457 27.05 -25.66 1.99
C LEU A 457 26.56 -26.68 3.01
N SER A 458 26.24 -26.23 4.21
CA SER A 458 25.75 -27.11 5.26
C SER A 458 24.39 -26.68 5.80
N SER A 459 23.50 -27.64 6.05
CA SER A 459 22.09 -27.42 6.43
C SER A 459 21.65 -28.45 7.47
N ASP A 460 20.71 -28.07 8.33
CA ASP A 460 20.10 -28.95 9.35
C ASP A 460 18.92 -29.79 8.82
N HIS A 461 18.49 -29.53 7.59
CA HIS A 461 17.46 -30.27 6.88
C HIS A 461 17.82 -30.42 5.40
N GLU A 462 17.22 -31.40 4.71
CA GLU A 462 17.42 -31.60 3.28
C GLU A 462 16.89 -30.40 2.49
N PRO A 463 17.71 -29.73 1.66
CA PRO A 463 17.21 -28.63 0.83
C PRO A 463 16.39 -29.15 -0.36
N GLU A 464 15.22 -28.54 -0.59
CA GLU A 464 14.23 -28.93 -1.61
C GLU A 464 14.65 -28.66 -3.08
N PHE A 465 15.94 -28.47 -3.36
CA PHE A 465 16.43 -28.07 -4.68
C PHE A 465 16.93 -29.25 -5.53
N THR A 466 16.71 -29.14 -6.84
CA THR A 466 17.14 -30.14 -7.83
C THR A 466 18.62 -29.99 -8.16
N GLN A 467 19.36 -31.10 -8.14
CA GLN A 467 20.76 -31.14 -8.58
C GLN A 467 20.91 -30.72 -10.05
N GLY A 468 22.09 -30.20 -10.41
CA GLY A 468 22.42 -29.75 -11.76
C GLY A 468 21.86 -28.38 -12.14
N LYS A 469 21.16 -27.69 -11.24
CA LYS A 469 20.66 -26.32 -11.46
C LYS A 469 21.65 -25.28 -10.98
N LYS A 470 21.68 -24.14 -11.68
CA LYS A 470 22.41 -22.95 -11.24
C LYS A 470 21.61 -22.29 -10.11
N MET A 471 22.27 -22.09 -8.98
CA MET A 471 21.69 -21.52 -7.78
C MET A 471 22.54 -20.35 -7.29
N ARG A 472 21.99 -19.61 -6.34
CA ARG A 472 22.66 -18.60 -5.53
C ARG A 472 22.51 -18.99 -4.07
N ALA A 473 23.64 -19.20 -3.41
CA ALA A 473 23.72 -19.56 -2.01
C ALA A 473 24.15 -18.35 -1.17
N TYR A 474 23.48 -18.15 -0.04
CA TYR A 474 23.89 -17.22 1.01
C TYR A 474 24.11 -18.03 2.28
N GLY A 475 25.30 -17.89 2.87
CA GLY A 475 25.64 -18.63 4.07
C GLY A 475 26.70 -17.92 4.90
N ILE A 476 26.77 -18.26 6.17
CA ILE A 476 27.83 -17.79 7.06
C ILE A 476 29.05 -18.66 6.84
N LEU A 477 30.22 -18.07 6.54
CA LEU A 477 31.47 -18.82 6.48
C LEU A 477 31.78 -19.36 7.88
N VAL A 478 32.03 -20.67 7.97
CA VAL A 478 32.33 -21.38 9.22
C VAL A 478 33.64 -22.19 9.11
N GLY A 479 34.59 -21.68 8.31
CA GLY A 479 35.89 -22.30 8.06
C GLY A 479 35.96 -23.17 6.80
N THR A 480 36.78 -24.22 6.85
CA THR A 480 36.96 -25.20 5.77
C THR A 480 36.49 -26.60 6.19
N THR A 481 36.25 -27.47 5.21
CA THR A 481 36.01 -28.89 5.43
C THR A 481 36.80 -29.72 4.42
N GLY A 482 37.34 -30.84 4.89
CA GLY A 482 38.17 -31.74 4.08
C GLY A 482 37.34 -32.79 3.35
N SER A 483 37.69 -33.07 2.09
CA SER A 483 37.19 -34.22 1.33
C SER A 483 38.36 -34.91 0.63
N TYR A 484 38.39 -36.25 0.64
CA TYR A 484 39.42 -37.02 -0.04
C TYR A 484 39.17 -37.03 -1.54
N ASN A 485 40.19 -36.74 -2.34
CA ASN A 485 40.15 -36.98 -3.78
C ASN A 485 40.40 -38.46 -4.11
N GLN A 486 40.29 -38.85 -5.38
CA GLN A 486 40.46 -40.23 -5.83
C GLN A 486 41.88 -40.80 -5.59
N ASP A 487 42.86 -39.93 -5.34
CA ASP A 487 44.25 -40.28 -5.04
C ASP A 487 44.55 -40.33 -3.53
N GLY A 488 43.53 -40.20 -2.67
CA GLY A 488 43.67 -40.24 -1.20
C GLY A 488 44.21 -38.96 -0.57
N VAL A 489 44.30 -37.85 -1.33
CA VAL A 489 44.73 -36.54 -0.84
C VAL A 489 43.52 -35.79 -0.28
N VAL A 490 43.66 -35.20 0.91
CA VAL A 490 42.65 -34.32 1.50
C VAL A 490 42.68 -32.97 0.81
N LEU A 491 41.56 -32.59 0.19
CA LEU A 491 41.33 -31.25 -0.33
C LEU A 491 40.41 -30.49 0.63
N GLU A 492 40.83 -29.30 1.05
CA GLU A 492 40.02 -28.42 1.88
C GLU A 492 39.20 -27.45 1.03
N TYR A 493 37.92 -27.37 1.36
CA TYR A 493 36.96 -26.49 0.69
C TYR A 493 36.31 -25.55 1.71
N PRO A 494 36.06 -24.28 1.35
CA PRO A 494 35.30 -23.37 2.21
C PRO A 494 33.92 -23.96 2.55
N LYS A 495 33.56 -23.92 3.84
CA LYS A 495 32.27 -24.38 4.36
C LYS A 495 31.41 -23.20 4.76
N LEU A 496 30.21 -23.10 4.20
CA LEU A 496 29.21 -22.10 4.55
C LEU A 496 28.03 -22.78 5.25
N GLN A 497 27.67 -22.32 6.44
CA GLN A 497 26.40 -22.67 7.05
C GLN A 497 25.28 -21.95 6.29
N LEU A 498 24.44 -22.71 5.61
CA LEU A 498 23.43 -22.20 4.70
C LEU A 498 22.40 -21.37 5.45
N ARG A 499 21.99 -20.26 4.83
CA ARG A 499 20.88 -19.42 5.28
C ARG A 499 19.79 -19.33 4.24
N ILE A 500 20.18 -19.21 2.97
CA ILE A 500 19.28 -19.09 1.84
C ILE A 500 19.93 -19.80 0.65
N LEU A 501 19.15 -20.58 -0.08
CA LEU A 501 19.50 -21.12 -1.39
C LEU A 501 18.38 -20.76 -2.36
N GLU A 502 18.71 -20.20 -3.51
CA GLU A 502 17.74 -19.67 -4.48
C GLU A 502 18.13 -20.09 -5.89
N ALA A 503 17.17 -20.38 -6.77
CA ALA A 503 17.46 -20.61 -8.17
C ALA A 503 17.92 -19.31 -8.85
N VAL A 504 18.86 -19.41 -9.79
CA VAL A 504 19.25 -18.29 -10.66
C VAL A 504 18.53 -18.47 -11.98
N GLU A 505 17.63 -17.54 -12.32
CA GLU A 505 16.94 -17.47 -13.63
C GLU A 505 17.93 -17.26 -14.79
#